data_AF-A0AAN9A5Q3-F1
#
_entry.id   AF-A0AAN9A5Q3-F1
#
_cell.length_a   1.000
_cell.length_b   1.000
_cell.length_c   1.000
_cell.angle_alpha   90.00
_cell.angle_beta   90.00
_cell.angle_gamma   90.00
#
_symmetry.space_group_name_H-M   'P 1'
#
loop_
_entity.id
_entity.type
_entity.pdbx_description
1 polymer ?
#
loop_
_entity_poly.entity_id
_entity_poly.type
_entity_poly.pdbx_seq_one_letter_code
_entity_poly.pdbx_strand_id
1 'polypeptide(L)' 'MSGFIQRLTRRKHITLDDAELPRVLNTFDLTLLGIGSTVGVGFYVLAGEVAKNVAGPAVVLSFLIAAIASVFA' A
#
# COMPACT_ATOMS: atom_id res chain seq x y z
N MET A 1 27.01 13.73 -29.04
CA MET A 1 26.23 12.53 -28.65
C MET A 1 26.65 11.91 -27.31
N SER A 2 27.89 12.09 -26.83
CA SER A 2 28.37 11.50 -25.56
C SER A 2 27.81 12.16 -24.28
N GLY A 3 27.57 13.49 -24.28
CA GLY A 3 27.13 14.22 -23.08
C GLY A 3 25.70 13.94 -22.61
N PHE A 4 24.80 13.48 -23.50
CA PHE A 4 23.42 13.16 -23.15
C PHE A 4 23.32 11.85 -22.35
N ILE A 5 24.08 10.84 -22.77
CA ILE A 5 24.22 9.56 -22.04
C ILE A 5 24.83 9.81 -20.65
N GLN A 6 25.83 10.69 -20.54
CA GLN A 6 26.45 11.02 -19.26
C GLN A 6 25.51 11.73 -18.28
N ARG A 7 24.54 12.52 -18.78
CA ARG A 7 23.50 13.14 -17.92
C ARG A 7 22.47 12.14 -17.43
N LEU A 8 22.17 11.09 -18.20
CA LEU A 8 21.26 10.00 -17.79
C LEU A 8 21.92 9.07 -16.75
N THR A 9 23.23 8.89 -16.80
CA THR A 9 23.95 7.99 -15.88
C THR A 9 24.51 8.67 -14.64
N ARG A 10 24.15 9.94 -14.37
CA ARG A 10 24.60 10.64 -13.16
C ARG A 10 23.95 10.02 -11.92
N ARG A 11 24.62 9.02 -11.33
CA ARG A 11 24.28 8.47 -10.02
C ARG A 11 24.68 9.48 -8.95
N LYS A 12 23.72 9.96 -8.16
CA LYS A 12 24.02 10.76 -6.96
C LYS A 12 24.80 9.85 -6.01
N HIS A 13 26.05 10.21 -5.71
CA HIS A 13 26.85 9.52 -4.72
C HIS A 13 26.26 9.84 -3.34
N ILE A 14 25.66 8.84 -2.69
CA ILE A 14 25.04 8.99 -1.38
C ILE A 14 26.14 8.74 -0.35
N THR A 15 26.79 9.82 0.10
CA THR A 15 27.63 9.79 1.31
C THR A 15 26.70 9.51 2.50
N LEU A 16 26.98 8.44 3.24
CA LEU A 16 26.11 7.91 4.29
C LEU A 16 25.91 8.88 5.46
N ASP A 17 26.76 9.90 5.60
CA ASP A 17 26.72 10.88 6.69
C ASP A 17 25.60 11.94 6.54
N ASP A 18 25.09 12.18 5.32
CA ASP A 18 24.04 13.19 5.03
C ASP A 18 22.72 12.56 4.51
N ALA A 19 22.60 11.24 4.59
CA ALA A 19 21.52 10.47 3.98
C ALA A 19 20.41 10.06 4.96
N GLU A 20 20.32 10.70 6.14
CA GLU A 20 19.21 10.46 7.06
C GLU A 20 17.93 11.13 6.54
N LEU A 21 16.91 10.32 6.24
CA LEU A 21 15.59 10.86 5.95
C LEU A 21 15.00 11.47 7.23
N PRO A 22 14.47 12.70 7.17
CA PRO A 22 13.79 13.27 8.32
C PRO A 22 12.57 12.40 8.64
N ARG A 23 12.44 11.94 9.89
CA ARG A 23 11.23 11.23 10.35
C ARG A 23 10.08 12.23 10.47
N VAL A 24 9.38 12.42 9.37
CA VAL A 24 8.23 13.34 9.25
C VAL A 24 6.89 12.62 9.38
N LEU A 25 6.88 11.29 9.33
CA LEU A 25 5.68 10.47 9.40
C LEU A 25 5.24 10.30 10.85
N ASN A 26 4.05 10.81 11.17
CA ASN A 26 3.40 10.57 12.44
C ASN A 26 2.69 9.20 12.43
N THR A 27 2.30 8.68 13.60
CA THR A 27 1.61 7.39 13.72
C THR A 27 0.35 7.32 12.85
N PHE A 28 -0.36 8.45 12.74
CA PHE A 28 -1.54 8.56 11.88
C PHE A 28 -1.19 8.45 10.39
N ASP A 29 -0.10 9.08 9.96
CA ASP A 29 0.36 9.01 8.57
C ASP A 29 0.78 7.58 8.20
N LEU A 30 1.42 6.87 9.14
CA LEU A 30 1.78 5.46 8.96
C LEU A 30 0.54 4.55 8.90
N THR A 31 -0.48 4.78 9.73
CA THR A 31 -1.74 4.02 9.67
C THR A 31 -2.47 4.27 8.35
N LEU A 32 -2.58 5.53 7.91
CA LEU A 32 -3.18 5.87 6.63
C LEU A 32 -2.38 5.31 5.45
N LEU A 33 -1.05 5.33 5.52
CA LEU A 33 -0.18 4.70 4.53
C LEU A 33 -0.45 3.20 4.43
N GLY A 34 -0.57 2.51 5.57
CA GLY A 34 -0.91 1.09 5.61
C GLY A 34 -2.29 0.79 5.01
N ILE A 35 -3.32 1.54 5.40
CA ILE A 35 -4.68 1.38 4.85
C ILE A 35 -4.70 1.67 3.35
N GLY A 36 -4.06 2.74 2.90
CA GLY A 36 -3.96 3.11 1.49
C GLY A 36 -3.19 2.08 0.65
N SER A 37 -2.19 1.41 1.24
CA SER A 37 -1.43 0.36 0.57
C SER A 37 -2.19 -0.97 0.42
N THR A 38 -3.14 -1.24 1.31
CA THR A 38 -3.92 -2.50 1.34
C THR A 38 -5.22 -2.40 0.56
N VAL A 39 -5.90 -1.25 0.58
CA VAL A 39 -7.17 -1.03 -0.12
C VAL A 39 -6.90 -0.51 -1.54
N GLY A 40 -6.65 -1.43 -2.48
CA GLY A 40 -6.51 -1.12 -3.90
C GLY A 40 -7.81 -1.21 -4.69
N VAL A 41 -7.76 -0.86 -5.98
CA VAL A 41 -8.90 -0.95 -6.93
C VAL A 41 -9.55 -2.34 -6.92
N GLY A 42 -8.73 -3.39 -6.74
CA GLY A 42 -9.20 -4.78 -6.71
C GLY A 42 -10.18 -5.07 -5.57
N PHE A 43 -10.04 -4.42 -4.41
CA PHE A 43 -10.95 -4.65 -3.28
C PHE A 43 -12.39 -4.25 -3.62
N TYR A 44 -12.58 -3.12 -4.32
CA TYR A 44 -13.91 -2.64 -4.70
C TYR A 44 -14.63 -3.57 -5.69
N VAL A 45 -13.88 -4.20 -6.60
CA VAL A 45 -14.45 -5.15 -7.57
C VAL A 45 -14.74 -6.49 -6.90
N LEU A 46 -13.77 -7.03 -6.15
CA LEU A 46 -13.90 -8.32 -5.47
C LEU A 46 -15.03 -8.31 -4.43
N ALA A 47 -15.20 -7.22 -3.69
CA ALA A 47 -16.29 -7.08 -2.73
C ALA A 47 -17.67 -7.21 -3.41
N GLY A 48 -17.86 -6.58 -4.58
CA GLY A 48 -19.09 -6.67 -5.36
C GLY A 48 -19.30 -8.07 -5.96
N GLU A 49 -18.24 -8.69 -6.44
CA GLU A 49 -18.30 -10.05 -6.99
C GLU A 49 -18.68 -11.08 -5.93
N VAL A 50 -18.04 -11.04 -4.76
CA VAL A 50 -18.35 -11.94 -3.63
C VAL A 50 -19.76 -11.68 -3.10
N ALA A 51 -20.19 -10.42 -3.03
CA ALA A 51 -21.56 -10.09 -2.65
C ALA A 51 -22.59 -10.64 -3.63
N LYS A 52 -22.33 -10.57 -4.95
CA LYS A 52 -23.28 -11.03 -5.96
C LYS A 52 -23.31 -12.55 -6.11
N ASN A 53 -22.14 -13.19 -6.14
CA ASN A 53 -22.00 -14.58 -6.59
C ASN A 53 -21.83 -15.59 -5.44
N VAL A 54 -21.44 -15.14 -4.23
CA VAL A 54 -21.07 -16.04 -3.14
C VAL A 54 -21.97 -15.85 -1.91
N ALA A 55 -21.94 -14.66 -1.30
CA ALA A 55 -22.52 -14.45 0.03
C ALA A 55 -23.87 -13.71 0.03
N GLY A 56 -24.22 -13.01 -1.05
CA GLY A 56 -25.44 -12.21 -1.08
C GLY A 56 -25.43 -11.10 -0.01
N PRO A 57 -26.57 -10.80 0.63
CA PRO A 57 -26.63 -9.79 1.70
C PRO A 57 -25.81 -10.17 2.95
N ALA A 58 -25.41 -11.43 3.10
CA ALA A 58 -24.57 -11.90 4.21
C ALA A 58 -23.07 -11.60 4.04
N VAL A 59 -22.64 -10.97 2.94
CA VAL A 59 -21.23 -10.64 2.66
C VAL A 59 -20.55 -9.85 3.78
N VAL A 60 -21.32 -9.03 4.51
CA VAL A 60 -20.83 -8.25 5.66
C VAL A 60 -20.34 -9.19 6.78
N LEU A 61 -21.04 -10.30 7.02
CA LEU A 61 -20.64 -11.29 8.02
C LEU A 61 -19.36 -12.03 7.61
N SER A 62 -19.23 -12.37 6.32
CA SER A 62 -18.02 -13.00 5.79
C SER A 62 -16.79 -12.10 5.93
N PHE A 63 -16.92 -10.81 5.59
CA PHE A 63 -15.82 -9.85 5.77
C PHE A 63 -15.50 -9.58 7.25
N LEU A 64 -16.49 -9.59 8.14
CA LEU A 64 -16.25 -9.44 9.57
C LEU A 64 -15.40 -10.58 10.14
N ILE A 65 -15.71 -11.82 9.78
CA ILE A 65 -14.93 -12.99 10.22
C ILE A 65 -13.52 -12.94 9.63
N ALA A 66 -13.37 -12.59 8.36
CA ALA A 66 -12.07 -12.43 7.71
C ALA A 66 -11.22 -11.33 8.37
N ALA A 67 -11.83 -10.19 8.75
CA ALA A 67 -11.14 -9.11 9.44
C ALA A 67 -10.64 -9.55 10.82
N ILE A 68 -11.46 -10.26 11.59
CA ILE A 68 -11.05 -10.81 12.89
C ILE A 68 -9.88 -11.79 12.70
N ALA A 69 -9.98 -12.70 11.74
CA ALA A 69 -8.90 -13.65 11.43
C ALA A 69 -7.59 -12.94 11.04
N SER A 70 -7.67 -11.86 10.27
CA SER A 70 -6.50 -11.07 9.85
C SER A 70 -5.83 -10.29 10.99
N VAL A 71 -6.55 -9.97 12.08
CA VAL A 71 -5.93 -9.32 13.25
C VAL A 71 -5.09 -10.31 14.06
N PHE A 72 -5.43 -11.60 14.02
CA PHE A 72 -4.68 -12.66 14.69
C PHE A 72 -3.55 -13.26 13.84
N ALA A 73 -3.55 -12.99 12.54
CA ALA A 73 -2.53 -13.42 11.59
C ALA A 73 -1.32 -12.48 11.62
#